data_AF-A0A238BYJ3-F1
#
_entry.id   AF-A0A238BYJ3-F1
#
_cell.length_a   1.000
_cell.length_b   1.000
_cell.length_c   1.000
_cell.angle_alpha   90.00
_cell.angle_beta   90.00
_cell.angle_gamma   90.00
#
_symmetry.space_group_name_H-M   'P 1'
#
loop_
_entity.id
_entity.type
_entity.pdbx_description
1 polymer ?
#
loop_
_entity_poly.entity_id
_entity_poly.type
_entity_poly.pdbx_seq_one_letter_code
_entity_poly.pdbx_strand_id
1 'polypeptide(L)'
;MPMDNRWFSKPEIFHSTRNGLSNQNNYNNDISESQKDYEDPEYYYSNPPDLPRKRTPPPLPPMNSLQKIVPTHLVIEHKQRNGCNSKSMSLGCLLATVTVLFILSLAYILAWNLRKDDNFKNLSQSIILTAPDKYSTRSMYSFSDTNVVKSKVDIDVMATYLLTLLITKRKLCLFEAGTDRSEESKRQFREEHIESARLLQFANLSVNGTPVHPLQFQRYVRSLGVDADCYVIIYDRGEVVWATHALWIFALFGHQKVSLYSGGINEWKKLKINSAQYRTESGDGTYPRRNGHFRAEWNAAVISTFDDVLTNTELKTHDLVDGQNRKQYEGISSGAVYGHIRSAINVPAEDVYDWHDQKWHDELDLKAQLRSRKLNENRPVIVYSSSAIHSSLTWFTLRKCGYNSSIYFGSWPEWLIRAPEFLKIIPKKRF
;
A
#
# COMPACT_ATOMS: atom_id res chain seq x y z
N MET A 1 21.17 -30.41 -12.38
CA MET A 1 21.71 -29.47 -13.39
C MET A 1 21.30 -28.07 -12.97
N PRO A 2 22.23 -27.11 -12.77
CA PRO A 2 21.83 -25.80 -12.30
C PRO A 2 21.24 -25.00 -13.47
N MET A 3 20.00 -24.53 -13.31
CA MET A 3 19.31 -23.71 -14.31
C MET A 3 19.74 -22.24 -14.19
N ASP A 4 20.01 -21.68 -15.35
CA ASP A 4 20.59 -20.37 -15.60
C ASP A 4 19.59 -19.22 -15.41
N ASN A 5 20.10 -18.07 -14.96
CA ASN A 5 19.38 -16.81 -14.72
C ASN A 5 18.87 -16.17 -16.02
N ARG A 6 17.78 -16.69 -16.61
CA ARG A 6 17.21 -16.19 -17.88
C ARG A 6 15.96 -15.30 -17.76
N TRP A 7 15.73 -14.69 -16.60
CA TRP A 7 14.58 -13.77 -16.40
C TRP A 7 14.93 -12.28 -16.38
N PHE A 8 16.19 -11.91 -16.66
CA PHE A 8 16.62 -10.51 -16.63
C PHE A 8 17.57 -10.19 -17.78
N SER A 9 17.04 -9.79 -18.93
CA SER A 9 17.80 -9.09 -19.97
C SER A 9 17.75 -7.57 -19.72
N LYS A 10 18.93 -6.95 -19.79
CA LYS A 10 19.18 -5.51 -19.60
C LYS A 10 18.41 -4.66 -20.63
N PRO A 11 18.02 -3.41 -20.30
CA PRO A 11 17.67 -2.44 -21.33
C PRO A 11 18.95 -1.97 -22.05
N GLU A 12 19.04 -2.25 -23.35
CA GLU A 12 20.01 -1.60 -24.24
C GLU A 12 19.58 -0.16 -24.50
N ILE A 13 20.49 0.77 -24.22
CA ILE A 13 20.32 2.20 -24.51
C ILE A 13 20.62 2.38 -26.00
N PHE A 14 19.59 2.51 -26.82
CA PHE A 14 19.76 2.90 -28.22
C PHE A 14 20.01 4.42 -28.32
N HIS A 15 21.25 4.78 -28.65
CA HIS A 15 21.58 6.11 -29.15
C HIS A 15 21.09 6.25 -30.60
N SER A 16 20.06 7.08 -30.82
CA SER A 16 19.65 7.51 -32.16
C SER A 16 20.69 8.49 -32.73
N THR A 17 21.58 8.00 -33.60
CA THR A 17 22.36 8.84 -34.50
C THR A 17 21.50 9.29 -35.67
N ARG A 18 21.30 10.61 -35.73
CA ARG A 18 20.58 11.34 -36.79
C ARG A 18 21.49 11.44 -38.02
N ASN A 19 21.23 10.66 -39.06
CA ASN A 19 21.78 10.92 -40.40
C ASN A 19 20.64 11.33 -41.32
N GLY A 20 20.69 12.60 -41.75
CA GLY A 20 19.79 13.14 -42.75
C GLY A 20 20.17 12.64 -44.14
N LEU A 21 19.15 12.35 -44.95
CA LEU A 21 19.24 12.35 -46.40
C LEU A 21 17.90 12.89 -46.93
N SER A 22 18.03 13.95 -47.69
CA SER A 22 17.02 14.59 -48.53
C SER A 22 16.45 13.62 -49.57
N ASN A 23 15.15 13.70 -49.85
CA ASN A 23 14.73 13.87 -51.24
C ASN A 23 13.31 14.41 -51.38
N GLN A 24 13.21 15.29 -52.38
CA GLN A 24 12.07 16.04 -52.85
C GLN A 24 10.94 15.12 -53.35
N ASN A 25 9.70 15.57 -53.19
CA ASN A 25 8.74 15.57 -54.30
C ASN A 25 7.60 16.57 -54.05
N ASN A 26 7.48 17.50 -54.99
CA ASN A 26 6.39 18.45 -55.16
C ASN A 26 5.07 17.73 -55.49
N TYR A 27 3.97 18.17 -54.88
CA TYR A 27 2.69 18.34 -55.57
C TYR A 27 1.91 19.47 -54.88
N ASN A 28 1.69 20.56 -55.61
CA ASN A 28 0.73 21.60 -55.28
C ASN A 28 -0.69 21.04 -55.45
N ASN A 29 -1.59 21.40 -54.54
CA ASN A 29 -2.98 21.71 -54.88
C ASN A 29 -3.60 22.57 -53.78
N ASP A 30 -4.07 23.75 -54.19
CA ASP A 30 -4.87 24.70 -53.43
C ASP A 30 -6.22 24.08 -53.04
N ILE A 31 -6.55 24.09 -51.74
CA ILE A 31 -7.93 24.16 -51.25
C ILE A 31 -7.93 25.08 -50.02
N SER A 32 -8.59 26.24 -50.17
CA SER A 32 -8.99 27.09 -49.05
C SER A 32 -10.23 26.50 -48.39
N GLU A 33 -10.15 26.13 -47.11
CA GLU A 33 -11.34 26.10 -46.26
C GLU A 33 -10.96 26.20 -44.79
N SER A 34 -11.77 26.96 -44.05
CA SER A 34 -11.57 27.39 -42.67
C SER A 34 -11.31 26.23 -41.71
N GLN A 35 -10.11 26.18 -41.14
CA GLN A 35 -9.78 25.27 -40.06
C GLN A 35 -9.38 26.10 -38.84
N LYS A 36 -10.19 26.01 -37.78
CA LYS A 36 -9.87 26.55 -36.45
C LYS A 36 -8.53 25.95 -36.01
N ASP A 37 -7.58 26.82 -35.67
CA ASP A 37 -6.26 26.45 -35.17
C ASP A 37 -6.40 25.43 -34.02
N TYR A 38 -6.00 24.20 -34.30
CA TYR A 38 -5.75 23.18 -33.30
C TYR A 38 -4.38 23.52 -32.69
N GLU A 39 -4.37 24.08 -31.48
CA GLU A 39 -3.13 24.30 -30.74
C GLU A 39 -2.57 22.95 -30.28
N ASP A 40 -1.44 22.58 -30.87
CA ASP A 40 -0.68 21.39 -30.53
C ASP A 40 -0.09 21.51 -29.10
N PRO A 41 -0.49 20.62 -28.15
CA PRO A 41 0.04 20.63 -26.79
C PRO A 41 1.53 20.27 -26.68
N GLU A 42 2.19 19.83 -27.75
CA GLU A 42 3.63 19.55 -27.77
C GLU A 42 4.53 20.76 -28.09
N TYR A 43 3.95 21.90 -28.50
CA TYR A 43 4.72 23.13 -28.80
C TYR A 43 5.54 23.63 -27.59
N TYR A 44 5.02 23.46 -26.37
CA TYR A 44 5.70 23.90 -25.14
C TYR A 44 6.91 23.04 -24.74
N TYR A 45 7.08 21.85 -25.33
CA TYR A 45 8.17 20.94 -24.99
C TYR A 45 9.34 20.97 -25.99
N SER A 46 9.13 21.56 -27.17
CA SER A 46 10.11 21.57 -28.26
C SER A 46 10.91 22.88 -28.38
N ASN A 47 10.44 23.98 -27.77
CA ASN A 47 11.18 25.24 -27.70
C ASN A 47 11.06 25.88 -26.30
N PRO A 48 12.05 25.75 -25.40
CA PRO A 48 12.07 26.52 -24.17
C PRO A 48 12.20 28.02 -24.53
N PRO A 49 11.45 28.93 -23.89
CA PRO A 49 11.64 30.36 -24.08
C PRO A 49 13.07 30.74 -23.67
N ASP A 50 13.72 31.62 -24.45
CA ASP A 50 15.04 32.17 -24.15
C ASP A 50 15.02 32.77 -22.73
N LEU A 51 15.51 32.01 -21.76
CA LEU A 51 15.74 32.49 -20.41
C LEU A 51 16.82 33.58 -20.50
N PRO A 52 16.57 34.81 -20.01
CA PRO A 52 17.62 35.81 -19.94
C PRO A 52 18.76 35.22 -19.12
N ARG A 53 19.97 35.17 -19.70
CA ARG A 53 21.20 34.70 -19.05
C ARG A 53 21.26 35.24 -17.63
N LYS A 54 21.11 34.36 -16.62
CA LYS A 54 21.33 34.71 -15.22
C LYS A 54 22.73 35.30 -15.10
N ARG A 55 22.83 36.61 -14.91
CA ARG A 55 24.06 37.22 -14.40
C ARG A 55 24.30 36.59 -13.03
N THR A 56 25.43 35.92 -12.87
CA THR A 56 25.90 35.49 -11.56
C THR A 56 25.95 36.71 -10.64
N PRO A 57 25.35 36.66 -9.44
CA PRO A 57 25.53 37.71 -8.46
C PRO A 57 27.02 37.84 -8.10
N PRO A 58 27.54 39.04 -7.82
CA PRO A 58 28.91 39.18 -7.35
C PRO A 58 29.10 38.41 -6.02
N PRO A 59 30.31 37.89 -5.75
CA PRO A 59 30.59 37.17 -4.52
C PRO A 59 30.34 38.07 -3.30
N LEU A 60 29.80 37.48 -2.24
CA LEU A 60 29.57 38.16 -0.98
C LEU A 60 30.90 38.66 -0.39
N PRO A 61 30.94 39.86 0.23
CA PRO A 61 32.13 40.35 0.91
C PRO A 61 32.51 39.42 2.08
N PRO A 62 33.80 39.32 2.44
CA PRO A 62 34.25 38.47 3.52
C PRO A 62 33.62 38.90 4.85
N MET A 63 33.09 37.93 5.61
CA MET A 63 32.56 38.17 6.95
C MET A 63 33.69 38.58 7.90
N ASN A 64 33.65 39.81 8.38
CA ASN A 64 34.46 40.22 9.52
C ASN A 64 33.96 39.53 10.80
N SER A 65 34.93 39.19 11.63
CA SER A 65 34.86 38.47 12.89
C SER A 65 33.78 38.98 13.87
N LEU A 66 33.03 38.02 14.43
CA LEU A 66 32.38 38.01 15.75
C LEU A 66 31.95 39.39 16.30
N GLN A 67 30.76 39.85 15.92
CA GLN A 67 30.00 40.78 16.76
C GLN A 67 29.13 40.00 17.74
N LYS A 68 29.45 40.16 19.04
CA LYS A 68 28.67 39.68 20.19
C LYS A 68 27.21 40.11 20.05
N ILE A 69 26.32 39.13 20.02
CA ILE A 69 24.88 39.34 20.17
C ILE A 69 24.63 39.76 21.63
N VAL A 70 24.11 40.98 21.83
CA VAL A 70 23.60 41.44 23.14
C VAL A 70 22.13 41.02 23.24
N PRO A 71 21.66 40.40 24.33
CA PRO A 71 20.26 40.00 24.47
C PRO A 71 19.38 41.24 24.64
N THR A 72 18.41 41.42 23.76
CA THR A 72 17.37 42.45 23.90
C THR A 72 16.23 41.90 24.75
N HIS A 73 15.95 42.58 25.87
CA HIS A 73 14.81 42.29 26.75
C HIS A 73 13.48 42.51 26.01
N LEU A 74 12.65 41.46 25.96
CA LEU A 74 11.23 41.56 25.61
C LEU A 74 10.44 42.11 26.81
N VAL A 75 9.93 43.33 26.67
CA VAL A 75 8.96 43.94 27.59
C VAL A 75 7.56 43.44 27.20
N ILE A 76 6.91 42.70 28.10
CA ILE A 76 5.50 42.32 27.98
C ILE A 76 4.67 43.36 28.72
N GLU A 77 3.95 44.21 27.98
CA GLU A 77 2.97 45.14 28.56
C GLU A 77 1.70 44.39 28.97
N HIS A 78 1.43 44.35 30.28
CA HIS A 78 0.17 43.88 30.84
C HIS A 78 -0.87 45.01 30.82
N LYS A 79 -1.82 44.94 29.88
CA LYS A 79 -2.98 45.85 29.86
C LYS A 79 -4.07 45.32 30.79
N GLN A 80 -4.17 45.88 32.00
CA GLN A 80 -5.30 45.66 32.90
C GLN A 80 -6.59 46.24 32.30
N ARG A 81 -7.67 45.45 32.30
CA ARG A 81 -9.04 45.92 32.10
C ARG A 81 -9.86 45.56 33.34
N ASN A 82 -10.21 46.59 34.12
CA ASN A 82 -11.24 46.54 35.15
C ASN A 82 -12.63 46.58 34.50
N GLY A 83 -13.58 45.79 35.02
CA GLY A 83 -14.97 45.81 34.58
C GLY A 83 -15.81 44.70 35.22
N CYS A 84 -16.47 45.05 36.32
CA CYS A 84 -17.32 44.27 37.22
C CYS A 84 -18.61 43.73 36.53
N ASN A 85 -19.10 42.52 36.86
CA ASN A 85 -20.17 42.28 37.85
C ASN A 85 -20.88 40.89 37.73
N SER A 86 -21.25 40.35 38.90
CA SER A 86 -22.41 39.49 39.20
C SER A 86 -22.40 37.97 38.87
N LYS A 87 -22.35 37.18 39.97
CA LYS A 87 -22.78 35.78 40.18
C LYS A 87 -21.81 34.66 39.76
N SER A 88 -20.72 34.48 40.51
CA SER A 88 -19.99 33.21 40.54
C SER A 88 -20.49 32.34 41.70
N MET A 89 -21.24 31.29 41.39
CA MET A 89 -21.20 30.08 42.22
C MET A 89 -19.75 29.58 42.21
N SER A 90 -19.20 29.26 43.38
CA SER A 90 -17.79 28.91 43.49
C SER A 90 -17.49 27.68 42.62
N LEU A 91 -16.45 27.80 41.78
CA LEU A 91 -15.97 26.75 40.89
C LEU A 91 -15.71 25.41 41.63
N GLY A 92 -15.46 25.49 42.94
CA GLY A 92 -15.29 24.33 43.84
C GLY A 92 -16.56 23.50 44.04
N CYS A 93 -17.76 24.10 44.09
CA CYS A 93 -19.01 23.35 44.21
C CYS A 93 -19.32 22.56 42.92
N LEU A 94 -19.01 23.13 41.76
CA LEU A 94 -19.27 22.50 40.48
C LEU A 94 -18.36 21.28 40.26
N LEU A 95 -17.07 21.41 40.60
CA LEU A 95 -16.12 20.30 40.60
C LEU A 95 -16.52 19.18 41.57
N ALA A 96 -17.00 19.51 42.77
CA ALA A 96 -17.48 18.51 43.74
C ALA A 96 -18.73 17.77 43.27
N THR A 97 -19.67 18.46 42.61
CA THR A 97 -20.86 17.79 42.07
C THR A 97 -20.53 16.85 40.91
N VAL A 98 -19.58 17.22 40.04
CA VAL A 98 -19.15 16.39 38.91
C VAL A 98 -18.42 15.13 39.40
N THR A 99 -17.57 15.22 40.43
CA THR A 99 -16.89 14.05 40.99
C THR A 99 -17.86 13.09 41.68
N VAL A 100 -18.84 13.61 42.42
CA VAL A 100 -19.89 12.77 43.05
C VAL A 100 -20.72 12.05 41.99
N LEU A 101 -21.13 12.74 40.92
CA LEU A 101 -21.88 12.12 39.81
C LEU A 101 -21.05 11.06 39.08
N PHE A 102 -19.74 11.28 38.91
CA PHE A 102 -18.84 10.31 38.29
C PHE A 102 -18.68 9.05 39.15
N ILE A 103 -18.55 9.20 40.48
CA ILE A 103 -18.46 8.07 41.41
C ILE A 103 -19.77 7.27 41.43
N LEU A 104 -20.93 7.94 41.43
CA LEU A 104 -22.23 7.28 41.36
C LEU A 104 -22.44 6.54 40.04
N SER A 105 -21.96 7.10 38.92
CA SER A 105 -21.97 6.43 37.61
C SER A 105 -21.10 5.18 37.63
N LEU A 106 -19.90 5.25 38.19
CA LEU A 106 -18.99 4.10 38.29
C LEU A 106 -19.58 2.99 39.16
N ALA A 107 -20.19 3.36 40.30
CA ALA A 107 -20.86 2.43 41.20
C ALA A 107 -22.07 1.76 40.54
N TYR A 108 -22.84 2.50 39.74
CA TYR A 108 -23.95 1.95 38.97
C TYR A 108 -23.48 0.93 37.91
N ILE A 109 -22.40 1.23 37.18
CA ILE A 109 -21.83 0.31 36.18
C ILE A 109 -21.30 -0.97 36.84
N LEU A 110 -20.63 -0.85 38.00
CA LEU A 110 -20.16 -2.00 38.77
C LEU A 110 -21.31 -2.85 39.31
N ALA A 111 -22.36 -2.23 39.85
CA ALA A 111 -23.56 -2.94 40.30
C ALA A 111 -24.30 -3.61 39.13
N TRP A 112 -24.35 -2.98 37.96
CA TRP A 112 -24.95 -3.56 36.74
C TRP A 112 -24.19 -4.79 36.28
N ASN A 113 -22.85 -4.76 36.29
CA ASN A 113 -22.03 -5.92 35.92
C ASN A 113 -22.16 -7.07 36.92
N LEU A 114 -22.18 -6.79 38.22
CA LEU A 114 -22.41 -7.81 39.25
C LEU A 114 -23.81 -8.46 39.11
N ARG A 115 -24.84 -7.68 38.79
CA ARG A 115 -26.20 -8.19 38.55
C ARG A 115 -26.32 -9.03 37.27
N LYS A 116 -25.48 -8.76 36.27
CA LYS A 116 -25.45 -9.52 35.01
C LYS A 116 -24.89 -10.93 35.22
N ASP A 117 -23.91 -11.07 36.10
CA ASP A 117 -23.30 -12.37 36.46
C ASP A 117 -24.27 -13.27 37.26
N ASP A 118 -25.05 -12.70 38.18
CA ASP A 118 -26.05 -13.48 38.95
C ASP A 118 -27.23 -13.94 38.08
N ASN A 119 -27.66 -13.13 37.11
CA ASN A 119 -28.69 -13.53 36.14
C ASN A 119 -28.19 -14.63 35.19
N PHE A 120 -26.88 -14.69 34.88
CA PHE A 120 -26.29 -15.73 34.04
C PHE A 120 -26.12 -17.07 34.78
N LYS A 121 -25.85 -17.04 36.08
CA LYS A 121 -25.77 -18.25 36.93
C LYS A 121 -27.13 -18.94 37.11
N ASN A 122 -28.22 -18.18 37.19
CA ASN A 122 -29.57 -18.75 37.32
C ASN A 122 -30.11 -19.32 36.00
N LEU A 123 -29.65 -18.83 34.84
CA LEU A 123 -30.07 -19.38 33.54
C LEU A 123 -29.41 -20.73 33.25
N SER A 124 -28.16 -20.92 33.66
CA SER A 124 -27.34 -22.10 33.36
C SER A 124 -27.74 -23.36 34.14
N GLN A 125 -28.41 -23.22 35.29
CA GLN A 125 -28.95 -24.36 36.05
C GLN A 125 -30.27 -24.92 35.52
N SER A 126 -31.01 -24.15 34.71
CA SER A 126 -32.32 -24.59 34.18
C SER A 126 -32.25 -25.39 32.87
N ILE A 127 -31.08 -25.45 32.22
CA ILE A 127 -30.91 -26.03 30.87
C ILE A 127 -30.24 -27.42 30.92
N ILE A 128 -29.76 -27.89 32.07
CA ILE A 128 -29.11 -29.20 32.21
C ILE A 128 -30.04 -30.19 32.90
N LEU A 129 -31.05 -30.70 32.19
CA LEU A 129 -31.77 -31.93 32.54
C LEU A 129 -32.54 -32.41 31.31
N THR A 130 -31.86 -33.20 30.47
CA THR A 130 -32.34 -34.42 29.78
C THR A 130 -31.42 -34.70 28.59
N ALA A 131 -30.50 -35.66 28.76
CA ALA A 131 -29.97 -36.47 27.66
C ALA A 131 -30.69 -37.83 27.69
N PRO A 132 -30.77 -38.56 26.56
CA PRO A 132 -29.75 -39.59 26.39
C PRO A 132 -29.21 -39.75 24.95
N ASP A 133 -28.07 -40.43 24.91
CA ASP A 133 -27.10 -40.65 23.84
C ASP A 133 -27.57 -41.35 22.56
N LYS A 134 -26.96 -40.99 21.42
CA LYS A 134 -26.03 -41.86 20.64
C LYS A 134 -25.67 -41.25 19.26
N TYR A 135 -24.41 -41.49 18.86
CA TYR A 135 -23.76 -41.36 17.53
C TYR A 135 -22.84 -40.15 17.24
N SER A 136 -21.56 -40.42 17.47
CA SER A 136 -20.31 -40.00 16.80
C SER A 136 -20.40 -39.06 15.57
N THR A 137 -19.89 -37.84 15.80
CA THR A 137 -18.87 -37.11 15.01
C THR A 137 -19.08 -36.89 13.50
N ARG A 138 -19.52 -35.68 13.12
CA ARG A 138 -18.92 -34.91 12.01
C ARG A 138 -19.12 -33.42 12.24
N SER A 139 -18.02 -32.70 12.47
CA SER A 139 -18.00 -31.26 12.76
C SER A 139 -18.65 -30.46 11.63
N MET A 140 -19.75 -29.78 11.97
CA MET A 140 -20.48 -28.84 11.13
C MET A 140 -20.41 -27.50 11.88
N TYR A 141 -19.61 -26.57 11.38
CA TYR A 141 -19.49 -25.24 11.98
C TYR A 141 -20.84 -24.51 11.83
N SER A 142 -21.56 -24.33 12.94
CA SER A 142 -22.73 -23.47 13.01
C SER A 142 -22.32 -22.03 13.25
N PHE A 143 -22.81 -21.15 12.38
CA PHE A 143 -22.72 -19.70 12.52
C PHE A 143 -23.69 -19.23 13.62
N SER A 144 -23.22 -18.48 14.62
CA SER A 144 -24.09 -17.67 15.47
C SER A 144 -23.35 -16.44 15.98
N ASP A 145 -24.07 -15.33 15.99
CA ASP A 145 -23.59 -13.95 15.95
C ASP A 145 -23.21 -13.31 17.31
N THR A 146 -22.44 -12.22 17.18
CA THR A 146 -22.30 -11.06 18.08
C THR A 146 -21.37 -11.14 19.30
N ASN A 147 -20.11 -10.72 19.11
CA ASN A 147 -19.55 -9.47 19.70
C ASN A 147 -18.07 -9.27 19.29
N VAL A 148 -17.80 -8.17 18.58
CA VAL A 148 -16.50 -7.47 18.43
C VAL A 148 -15.31 -8.29 17.90
N VAL A 149 -15.25 -8.42 16.58
CA VAL A 149 -13.98 -8.34 15.83
C VAL A 149 -14.23 -7.33 14.72
N LYS A 150 -13.52 -6.19 14.73
CA LYS A 150 -13.45 -5.30 13.54
C LYS A 150 -13.16 -6.21 12.35
N SER A 151 -14.11 -6.32 11.43
CA SER A 151 -14.09 -7.29 10.33
C SER A 151 -12.71 -7.36 9.71
N LYS A 152 -12.04 -8.51 9.88
CA LYS A 152 -10.90 -8.90 9.06
C LYS A 152 -11.45 -8.92 7.63
N VAL A 153 -11.30 -7.83 6.89
CA VAL A 153 -11.42 -7.90 5.44
C VAL A 153 -10.29 -8.84 5.06
N ASP A 154 -10.64 -10.03 4.59
CA ASP A 154 -9.65 -11.01 4.18
C ASP A 154 -8.80 -10.39 3.10
N ILE A 155 -7.54 -10.09 3.44
CA ILE A 155 -6.61 -9.41 2.52
C ILE A 155 -6.38 -10.25 1.25
N ASP A 156 -6.67 -11.55 1.31
CA ASP A 156 -6.63 -12.53 0.24
C ASP A 156 -7.99 -13.22 0.11
N VAL A 157 -8.51 -13.37 -1.11
CA VAL A 157 -9.80 -14.01 -1.39
C VAL A 157 -9.63 -15.26 -2.24
N MET A 158 -10.46 -16.28 -1.99
CA MET A 158 -10.48 -17.51 -2.78
C MET A 158 -11.31 -17.35 -4.06
N ALA A 159 -11.02 -18.15 -5.08
CA ALA A 159 -11.74 -18.13 -6.35
C ALA A 159 -13.27 -18.35 -6.20
N THR A 160 -13.68 -19.24 -5.30
CA THR A 160 -15.09 -19.51 -5.00
C THR A 160 -15.80 -18.31 -4.39
N TYR A 161 -15.11 -17.55 -3.55
CA TYR A 161 -15.64 -16.33 -2.95
C TYR A 161 -15.76 -15.21 -4.00
N LEU A 162 -14.74 -15.02 -4.85
CA LEU A 162 -14.81 -14.10 -5.98
C LEU A 162 -15.96 -14.44 -6.93
N LEU A 163 -16.14 -15.73 -7.27
CA LEU A 163 -17.26 -16.21 -8.07
C LEU A 163 -18.62 -15.86 -7.42
N THR A 164 -18.74 -16.04 -6.10
CA THR A 164 -19.95 -15.67 -5.36
C THR A 164 -20.23 -14.17 -5.46
N LEU A 165 -19.20 -13.32 -5.38
CA LEU A 165 -19.35 -11.86 -5.51
C LEU A 165 -19.81 -11.44 -6.92
N LEU A 166 -19.28 -12.11 -7.96
CA LEU A 166 -19.68 -11.89 -9.36
C LEU A 166 -21.15 -12.30 -9.58
N ILE A 167 -21.56 -13.48 -9.12
CA ILE A 167 -22.94 -13.98 -9.27
C ILE A 167 -23.95 -13.11 -8.52
N THR A 168 -23.61 -12.70 -7.29
CA THR A 168 -24.51 -11.91 -6.44
C THR A 168 -24.57 -10.42 -6.80
N LYS A 169 -23.83 -9.98 -7.83
CA LYS A 169 -23.80 -8.60 -8.34
C LYS A 169 -23.60 -7.55 -7.24
N ARG A 170 -22.74 -7.85 -6.26
CA ARG A 170 -22.33 -6.88 -5.25
C ARG A 170 -21.61 -5.70 -5.93
N LYS A 171 -21.48 -4.56 -5.24
CA LYS A 171 -20.65 -3.44 -5.69
C LYS A 171 -19.17 -3.85 -5.69
N LEU A 172 -18.77 -4.56 -6.75
CA LEU A 172 -17.44 -5.13 -6.97
C LEU A 172 -16.69 -4.30 -8.02
N CYS A 173 -15.44 -3.98 -7.72
CA CYS A 173 -14.49 -3.37 -8.63
C CYS A 173 -13.35 -4.37 -8.82
N LEU A 174 -13.47 -5.20 -9.85
CA LEU A 174 -12.48 -6.23 -10.16
C LEU A 174 -11.41 -5.67 -11.11
N PHE A 175 -10.15 -5.81 -10.74
CA PHE A 175 -9.03 -5.30 -11.52
C PHE A 175 -7.99 -6.37 -11.80
N GLU A 176 -7.52 -6.40 -13.04
CA GLU A 176 -6.25 -7.03 -13.39
C GLU A 176 -5.13 -5.99 -13.25
N ALA A 177 -4.13 -6.26 -12.42
CA ALA A 177 -2.97 -5.40 -12.30
C ALA A 177 -2.05 -5.57 -13.52
N GLY A 178 -1.87 -4.49 -14.28
CA GLY A 178 -0.86 -4.42 -15.33
C GLY A 178 0.54 -4.28 -14.75
N THR A 179 1.53 -4.57 -15.60
CA THR A 179 2.96 -4.45 -15.27
C THR A 179 3.54 -3.13 -15.78
N ASP A 180 4.84 -2.91 -15.58
CA ASP A 180 5.59 -1.84 -16.23
C ASP A 180 5.64 -1.96 -17.77
N ARG A 181 5.39 -3.17 -18.31
CA ARG A 181 5.18 -3.42 -19.73
C ARG A 181 3.72 -3.17 -20.10
N SER A 182 3.34 -1.89 -20.22
CA SER A 182 1.95 -1.46 -20.42
C SER A 182 1.30 -2.06 -21.69
N GLU A 183 2.01 -2.05 -22.82
CA GLU A 183 1.46 -2.58 -24.08
C GLU A 183 1.23 -4.09 -24.04
N GLU A 184 2.14 -4.83 -23.42
CA GLU A 184 1.97 -6.27 -23.22
C GLU A 184 0.79 -6.56 -22.28
N SER A 185 0.67 -5.78 -21.20
CA SER A 185 -0.45 -5.91 -20.26
C SER A 185 -1.79 -5.64 -20.95
N LYS A 186 -1.86 -4.61 -21.81
CA LYS A 186 -3.05 -4.32 -22.64
C LYS A 186 -3.37 -5.46 -23.60
N ARG A 187 -2.36 -6.01 -24.27
CA ARG A 187 -2.53 -7.12 -25.21
C ARG A 187 -3.08 -8.35 -24.50
N GLN A 188 -2.43 -8.79 -23.43
CA GLN A 188 -2.84 -9.98 -22.66
C GLN A 188 -4.23 -9.82 -22.05
N PHE A 189 -4.55 -8.63 -21.52
CA PHE A 189 -5.89 -8.33 -21.01
C PHE A 189 -6.95 -8.45 -22.12
N ARG A 190 -6.69 -7.89 -23.30
CA ARG A 190 -7.61 -8.00 -24.45
C ARG A 190 -7.77 -9.42 -24.97
N GLU A 191 -6.74 -10.25 -24.87
CA GLU A 191 -6.84 -11.66 -25.24
C GLU A 191 -7.80 -12.41 -24.33
N GLU A 192 -7.61 -12.33 -23.00
CA GLU A 192 -8.48 -12.98 -22.03
C GLU A 192 -8.31 -12.40 -20.61
N HIS A 193 -9.40 -12.02 -19.96
CA HIS A 193 -9.45 -11.54 -18.56
C HIS A 193 -10.65 -12.12 -17.80
N ILE A 194 -10.68 -12.04 -16.47
CA ILE A 194 -11.84 -12.48 -15.68
C ILE A 194 -13.06 -11.61 -16.04
N GLU A 195 -14.25 -12.21 -16.13
CA GLU A 195 -15.47 -11.47 -16.46
C GLU A 195 -15.66 -10.22 -15.60
N SER A 196 -16.08 -9.11 -16.23
CA SER A 196 -16.26 -7.80 -15.58
C SER A 196 -14.99 -7.15 -15.02
N ALA A 197 -13.80 -7.75 -15.22
CA ALA A 197 -12.55 -7.11 -14.82
C ALA A 197 -12.25 -5.88 -15.68
N ARG A 198 -11.41 -5.00 -15.13
CA ARG A 198 -10.83 -3.85 -15.82
C ARG A 198 -9.32 -3.89 -15.69
N LEU A 199 -8.61 -3.42 -16.70
CA LEU A 199 -7.16 -3.31 -16.62
C LEU A 199 -6.75 -2.10 -15.78
N LEU A 200 -5.94 -2.36 -14.74
CA LEU A 200 -5.34 -1.35 -13.89
C LEU A 200 -3.90 -1.07 -14.35
N GLN A 201 -3.70 0.07 -14.99
CA GLN A 201 -2.43 0.49 -15.57
C GLN A 201 -1.45 0.93 -14.47
N PHE A 202 -0.32 0.23 -14.37
CA PHE A 202 0.72 0.49 -13.37
C PHE A 202 1.22 1.95 -13.39
N ALA A 203 1.42 2.53 -14.57
CA ALA A 203 1.91 3.90 -14.74
C ALA A 203 1.00 4.97 -14.11
N ASN A 204 -0.28 4.67 -13.89
CA ASN A 204 -1.21 5.56 -13.21
C ASN A 204 -1.24 5.38 -11.68
N LEU A 205 -0.55 4.36 -11.16
CA LEU A 205 -0.45 4.07 -9.72
C LEU A 205 0.90 4.52 -9.15
N SER A 206 1.98 4.29 -9.88
CA SER A 206 3.33 4.61 -9.43
C SER A 206 4.33 4.72 -10.57
N VAL A 207 5.42 5.43 -10.31
CA VAL A 207 6.59 5.53 -11.18
C VAL A 207 7.77 4.93 -10.44
N ASN A 208 8.38 3.87 -10.97
CA ASN A 208 9.50 3.14 -10.33
C ASN A 208 9.21 2.71 -8.87
N GLY A 209 7.95 2.43 -8.55
CA GLY A 209 7.50 2.05 -7.21
C GLY A 209 7.12 3.22 -6.30
N THR A 210 7.44 4.46 -6.65
CA THR A 210 6.97 5.64 -5.92
C THR A 210 5.50 5.92 -6.29
N PRO A 211 4.58 5.98 -5.31
CA PRO A 211 3.18 6.31 -5.56
C PRO A 211 3.01 7.63 -6.30
N VAL A 212 2.02 7.71 -7.21
CA VAL A 212 1.62 8.99 -7.81
C VAL A 212 0.97 9.91 -6.77
N HIS A 213 0.78 11.18 -7.12
CA HIS A 213 0.06 12.12 -6.25
C HIS A 213 -1.38 11.62 -5.96
N PRO A 214 -1.92 11.78 -4.73
CA PRO A 214 -3.25 11.28 -4.36
C PRO A 214 -4.37 11.73 -5.31
N LEU A 215 -4.31 12.96 -5.82
CA LEU A 215 -5.30 13.48 -6.77
C LEU A 215 -5.24 12.79 -8.14
N GLN A 216 -4.05 12.39 -8.60
CA GLN A 216 -3.89 11.64 -9.85
C GLN A 216 -4.48 10.24 -9.69
N PHE A 217 -4.14 9.54 -8.60
CA PHE A 217 -4.73 8.26 -8.25
C PHE A 217 -6.26 8.35 -8.17
N GLN A 218 -6.78 9.34 -7.43
CA GLN A 218 -8.21 9.57 -7.28
C GLN A 218 -8.92 9.74 -8.62
N ARG A 219 -8.41 10.61 -9.49
CA ARG A 219 -8.99 10.84 -10.83
C ARG A 219 -8.99 9.55 -11.66
N TYR A 220 -7.88 8.81 -11.61
CA TYR A 220 -7.73 7.57 -12.34
C TYR A 220 -8.72 6.49 -11.87
N VAL A 221 -8.75 6.15 -10.59
CA VAL A 221 -9.66 5.09 -10.11
C VAL A 221 -11.13 5.49 -10.21
N ARG A 222 -11.46 6.79 -10.09
CA ARG A 222 -12.81 7.28 -10.41
C ARG A 222 -13.16 7.09 -11.88
N SER A 223 -12.23 7.32 -12.82
CA SER A 223 -12.47 7.04 -14.25
C SER A 223 -12.72 5.55 -14.51
N LEU A 224 -12.17 4.68 -13.66
CA LEU A 224 -12.45 3.26 -13.63
C LEU A 224 -13.69 2.90 -12.81
N GLY A 225 -14.53 3.87 -12.42
CA GLY A 225 -15.81 3.63 -11.74
C GLY A 225 -15.70 3.25 -10.26
N VAL A 226 -14.56 3.48 -9.60
CA VAL A 226 -14.38 3.13 -8.18
C VAL A 226 -15.11 4.12 -7.28
N ASP A 227 -16.06 3.60 -6.51
CA ASP A 227 -16.74 4.29 -5.42
C ASP A 227 -16.09 3.99 -4.06
N ALA A 228 -16.35 4.85 -3.08
CA ALA A 228 -15.82 4.68 -1.72
C ALA A 228 -16.28 3.38 -1.03
N ASP A 229 -17.47 2.88 -1.38
CA ASP A 229 -18.03 1.65 -0.81
C ASP A 229 -17.82 0.40 -1.70
N CYS A 230 -17.15 0.55 -2.84
CA CYS A 230 -16.84 -0.56 -3.73
C CYS A 230 -15.90 -1.55 -3.05
N TYR A 231 -16.18 -2.85 -3.16
CA TYR A 231 -15.20 -3.87 -2.79
C TYR A 231 -14.23 -4.02 -3.97
N VAL A 232 -12.99 -3.60 -3.78
CA VAL A 232 -11.94 -3.72 -4.78
C VAL A 232 -11.27 -5.09 -4.64
N ILE A 233 -11.25 -5.87 -5.72
CA ILE A 233 -10.49 -7.12 -5.79
C ILE A 233 -9.47 -6.99 -6.91
N ILE A 234 -8.22 -7.29 -6.62
CA ILE A 234 -7.11 -7.16 -7.55
C ILE A 234 -6.49 -8.53 -7.78
N TYR A 235 -6.20 -8.87 -9.03
CA TYR A 235 -5.48 -10.08 -9.40
C TYR A 235 -4.42 -9.75 -10.46
N ASP A 236 -3.51 -10.68 -10.74
CA ASP A 236 -2.60 -10.58 -11.89
C ASP A 236 -2.40 -11.93 -12.60
N ARG A 237 -1.34 -12.01 -13.41
CA ARG A 237 -1.03 -13.16 -14.26
C ARG A 237 0.01 -14.13 -13.68
N GLY A 238 0.21 -14.09 -12.36
CA GLY A 238 1.08 -15.03 -11.62
C GLY A 238 2.38 -14.41 -11.12
N GLU A 239 2.62 -13.14 -11.41
CA GLU A 239 3.78 -12.40 -10.87
C GLU A 239 3.55 -11.95 -9.43
N VAL A 240 2.29 -11.83 -8.98
CA VAL A 240 1.77 -11.42 -7.65
C VAL A 240 2.24 -10.06 -7.09
N VAL A 241 3.43 -9.63 -7.48
CA VAL A 241 4.07 -8.40 -7.03
C VAL A 241 3.31 -7.15 -7.49
N TRP A 242 2.77 -7.16 -8.72
CA TRP A 242 2.01 -6.02 -9.25
C TRP A 242 0.66 -5.88 -8.58
N ALA A 243 -0.03 -7.01 -8.35
CA ALA A 243 -1.31 -7.00 -7.67
C ALA A 243 -1.17 -6.63 -6.18
N THR A 244 -0.13 -7.10 -5.49
CA THR A 244 0.15 -6.66 -4.10
C THR A 244 0.55 -5.19 -4.03
N HIS A 245 1.31 -4.68 -4.99
CA HIS A 245 1.68 -3.26 -5.06
C HIS A 245 0.45 -2.38 -5.29
N ALA A 246 -0.41 -2.75 -6.25
CA ALA A 246 -1.67 -2.07 -6.46
C ALA A 246 -2.55 -2.10 -5.19
N LEU A 247 -2.65 -3.25 -4.51
CA LEU A 247 -3.38 -3.37 -3.24
C LEU A 247 -2.84 -2.40 -2.19
N TRP A 248 -1.51 -2.33 -2.04
CA TRP A 248 -0.87 -1.38 -1.13
C TRP A 248 -1.19 0.08 -1.50
N ILE A 249 -1.17 0.45 -2.78
CA ILE A 249 -1.53 1.80 -3.23
C ILE A 249 -2.98 2.15 -2.89
N PHE A 250 -3.93 1.23 -3.09
CA PHE A 250 -5.33 1.44 -2.66
C PHE A 250 -5.42 1.64 -1.14
N ALA A 251 -4.70 0.85 -0.36
CA ALA A 251 -4.66 0.97 1.10
C ALA A 251 -4.00 2.28 1.57
N LEU A 252 -2.94 2.73 0.88
CA LEU A 252 -2.22 3.99 1.11
C LEU A 252 -3.13 5.20 0.89
N PHE A 253 -3.99 5.13 -0.12
CA PHE A 253 -4.95 6.20 -0.42
C PHE A 253 -6.30 6.00 0.26
N GLY A 254 -6.38 5.14 1.28
CA GLY A 254 -7.50 5.11 2.23
C GLY A 254 -8.67 4.21 1.81
N HIS A 255 -8.52 3.40 0.76
CA HIS A 255 -9.56 2.44 0.39
C HIS A 255 -9.58 1.24 1.35
N GLN A 256 -10.64 1.11 2.14
CA GLN A 256 -10.69 0.13 3.24
C GLN A 256 -11.07 -1.29 2.78
N LYS A 257 -11.81 -1.41 1.67
CA LYS A 257 -12.29 -2.69 1.14
C LYS A 257 -11.50 -3.07 -0.09
N VAL A 258 -10.26 -3.50 0.12
CA VAL A 258 -9.38 -3.99 -0.94
C VAL A 258 -8.80 -5.35 -0.56
N SER A 259 -8.87 -6.30 -1.48
CA SER A 259 -8.32 -7.65 -1.31
C SER A 259 -7.63 -8.14 -2.58
N LEU A 260 -6.71 -9.07 -2.42
CA LEU A 260 -6.03 -9.76 -3.50
C LEU A 260 -6.79 -11.04 -3.83
N TYR A 261 -7.01 -11.33 -5.11
CA TYR A 261 -7.27 -12.70 -5.54
C TYR A 261 -5.93 -13.34 -5.94
N SER A 262 -5.33 -14.07 -5.01
CA SER A 262 -3.98 -14.63 -5.15
C SER A 262 -3.80 -15.67 -6.25
N GLY A 263 -4.88 -16.37 -6.65
CA GLY A 263 -4.82 -17.38 -7.70
C GLY A 263 -4.61 -16.82 -9.11
N GLY A 264 -4.89 -15.52 -9.30
CA GLY A 264 -4.73 -14.85 -10.59
C GLY A 264 -5.59 -15.43 -11.71
N ILE A 265 -5.35 -14.97 -12.94
CA ILE A 265 -6.05 -15.51 -14.12
C ILE A 265 -5.71 -16.99 -14.37
N ASN A 266 -4.52 -17.44 -13.96
CA ASN A 266 -4.05 -18.80 -14.24
C ASN A 266 -4.86 -19.84 -13.47
N GLU A 267 -5.12 -19.62 -12.17
CA GLU A 267 -6.02 -20.49 -11.41
C GLU A 267 -7.46 -20.39 -11.94
N TRP A 268 -7.95 -19.19 -12.21
CA TRP A 268 -9.29 -18.97 -12.73
C TRP A 268 -9.56 -19.77 -14.02
N LYS A 269 -8.59 -19.77 -14.94
CA LYS A 269 -8.65 -20.56 -16.19
C LYS A 269 -8.63 -22.07 -15.94
N LYS A 270 -7.86 -22.55 -14.97
CA LYS A 270 -7.88 -23.98 -14.57
C LYS A 270 -9.25 -24.38 -14.03
N LEU A 271 -9.89 -23.51 -13.24
CA LEU A 271 -11.23 -23.76 -12.69
C LEU A 271 -12.32 -23.70 -13.78
N LYS A 272 -12.19 -22.81 -14.77
CA LYS A 272 -13.06 -22.73 -15.95
C LYS A 272 -13.12 -24.03 -16.75
N ILE A 273 -12.03 -24.79 -16.83
CA ILE A 273 -12.02 -26.11 -17.51
C ILE A 273 -13.01 -27.09 -16.83
N ASN A 274 -13.13 -27.01 -15.50
CA ASN A 274 -13.94 -27.94 -14.71
C ASN A 274 -15.36 -27.43 -14.42
N SER A 275 -15.63 -26.14 -14.61
CA SER A 275 -16.94 -25.54 -14.35
C SER A 275 -17.19 -24.30 -15.21
N ALA A 276 -18.29 -24.31 -15.97
CA ALA A 276 -18.71 -23.20 -16.82
C ALA A 276 -19.09 -21.92 -16.05
N GLN A 277 -19.16 -21.98 -14.71
CA GLN A 277 -19.45 -20.80 -13.88
C GLN A 277 -18.28 -19.80 -13.84
N TYR A 278 -17.03 -20.28 -13.99
CA TYR A 278 -15.86 -19.41 -14.03
C TYR A 278 -15.69 -18.84 -15.45
N ARG A 279 -16.18 -17.62 -15.68
CA ARG A 279 -16.19 -17.01 -17.01
C ARG A 279 -15.03 -16.04 -17.21
N THR A 280 -14.62 -15.90 -18.46
CA THR A 280 -13.63 -14.91 -18.91
C THR A 280 -14.21 -14.14 -20.10
N GLU A 281 -13.66 -12.96 -20.33
CA GLU A 281 -14.02 -12.04 -21.41
C GLU A 281 -12.76 -11.68 -22.23
N SER A 282 -12.96 -11.13 -23.42
CA SER A 282 -11.92 -10.62 -24.32
C SER A 282 -12.28 -9.20 -24.77
N GLY A 283 -11.30 -8.45 -25.28
CA GLY A 283 -11.44 -7.04 -25.62
C GLY A 283 -11.05 -6.11 -24.47
N ASP A 284 -11.36 -4.81 -24.58
CA ASP A 284 -10.87 -3.80 -23.63
C ASP A 284 -11.50 -3.85 -22.23
N GLY A 285 -12.38 -4.82 -21.97
CA GLY A 285 -13.06 -5.04 -20.70
C GLY A 285 -14.29 -4.16 -20.50
N THR A 286 -14.85 -4.20 -19.29
CA THR A 286 -16.07 -3.45 -18.99
C THR A 286 -15.79 -1.99 -18.63
N TYR A 287 -16.25 -1.06 -19.48
CA TYR A 287 -16.18 0.36 -19.18
C TYR A 287 -17.32 0.78 -18.25
N PRO A 288 -17.02 1.53 -17.16
CA PRO A 288 -18.05 2.07 -16.30
C PRO A 288 -18.83 3.16 -17.05
N ARG A 289 -20.16 3.18 -16.88
CA ARG A 289 -21.03 4.21 -17.49
C ARG A 289 -20.95 5.57 -16.80
N ARG A 290 -20.27 5.65 -15.66
CA ARG A 290 -20.06 6.87 -14.87
C ARG A 290 -18.71 6.83 -14.18
N ASN A 291 -18.23 8.01 -13.85
CA ASN A 291 -17.14 8.12 -12.89
C ASN A 291 -17.62 7.65 -11.50
N GLY A 292 -16.70 7.04 -10.76
CA GLY A 292 -16.86 6.73 -9.36
C GLY A 292 -16.71 7.97 -8.47
N HIS A 293 -17.00 7.82 -7.19
CA HIS A 293 -16.91 8.90 -6.19
C HIS A 293 -15.91 8.62 -5.06
N PHE A 294 -14.91 7.76 -5.28
CA PHE A 294 -13.83 7.51 -4.31
C PHE A 294 -13.04 8.78 -3.96
N ARG A 295 -12.80 9.07 -2.68
CA ARG A 295 -11.95 10.20 -2.26
C ARG A 295 -10.64 9.63 -1.70
N ALA A 296 -9.51 10.02 -2.27
CA ALA A 296 -8.22 9.57 -1.79
C ALA A 296 -7.87 10.28 -0.47
N GLU A 297 -7.47 9.50 0.53
CA GLU A 297 -7.04 9.99 1.84
C GLU A 297 -5.74 9.31 2.23
N TRP A 298 -4.75 10.09 2.66
CA TRP A 298 -3.45 9.54 3.01
C TRP A 298 -3.53 8.70 4.28
N ASN A 299 -3.17 7.42 4.16
CA ASN A 299 -3.12 6.47 5.26
C ASN A 299 -1.68 6.27 5.74
N ALA A 300 -1.28 7.03 6.75
CA ALA A 300 0.05 6.92 7.35
C ALA A 300 0.34 5.56 8.00
N ALA A 301 -0.69 4.73 8.28
CA ALA A 301 -0.48 3.43 8.93
C ALA A 301 0.17 2.36 8.02
N VAL A 302 0.19 2.57 6.69
CA VAL A 302 0.74 1.60 5.74
C VAL A 302 2.01 2.09 5.04
N ILE A 303 2.55 3.24 5.44
CA ILE A 303 3.76 3.83 4.87
C ILE A 303 4.70 4.35 5.95
N SER A 304 5.99 4.18 5.73
CA SER A 304 7.06 4.75 6.53
C SER A 304 7.94 5.63 5.64
N THR A 305 8.50 6.68 6.21
CA THR A 305 9.44 7.61 5.58
C THR A 305 10.88 7.29 6.00
N PHE A 306 11.86 7.92 5.34
CA PHE A 306 13.25 7.85 5.76
C PHE A 306 13.44 8.22 7.23
N ASP A 307 12.76 9.28 7.68
CA ASP A 307 12.90 9.79 9.06
C ASP A 307 12.30 8.81 10.07
N ASP A 308 11.21 8.10 9.72
CA ASP A 308 10.64 7.04 10.55
C ASP A 308 11.63 5.87 10.73
N VAL A 309 12.27 5.44 9.64
CA VAL A 309 13.27 4.36 9.69
C VAL A 309 14.53 4.79 10.44
N LEU A 310 15.01 6.02 10.21
CA LEU A 310 16.16 6.58 10.92
C LEU A 310 15.90 6.64 12.42
N THR A 311 14.76 7.18 12.83
CA THR A 311 14.32 7.24 14.24
C THR A 311 14.21 5.84 14.84
N ASN A 312 13.71 4.87 14.08
CA ASN A 312 13.61 3.49 14.55
C ASN A 312 14.97 2.84 14.83
N THR A 313 16.06 3.29 14.19
CA THR A 313 17.40 2.76 14.49
C THR A 313 17.86 3.05 15.93
N GLU A 314 17.34 4.14 16.51
CA GLU A 314 17.60 4.53 17.90
C GLU A 314 16.55 3.95 18.85
N LEU A 315 15.26 4.14 18.54
CA LEU A 315 14.16 3.79 19.43
C LEU A 315 13.79 2.30 19.44
N LYS A 316 14.08 1.58 18.36
CA LYS A 316 13.79 0.14 18.19
C LYS A 316 12.33 -0.22 18.47
N THR A 317 11.41 0.65 18.07
CA THR A 317 9.96 0.47 18.25
C THR A 317 9.35 -0.47 17.22
N HIS A 318 10.03 -0.70 16.09
CA HIS A 318 9.58 -1.56 15.00
C HIS A 318 10.61 -2.65 14.68
N ASP A 319 10.13 -3.83 14.26
CA ASP A 319 10.95 -4.78 13.50
C ASP A 319 11.25 -4.19 12.12
N LEU A 320 12.45 -4.41 11.59
CA LEU A 320 12.81 -3.96 10.25
C LEU A 320 13.02 -5.19 9.36
N VAL A 321 12.29 -5.27 8.26
CA VAL A 321 12.31 -6.40 7.33
C VAL A 321 12.78 -5.95 5.95
N ASP A 322 13.76 -6.67 5.44
CA ASP A 322 14.30 -6.50 4.09
C ASP A 322 13.78 -7.61 3.16
N GLY A 323 12.95 -7.23 2.21
CA GLY A 323 12.38 -8.10 1.17
C GLY A 323 13.26 -8.29 -0.07
N GLN A 324 14.53 -7.85 -0.05
CA GLN A 324 15.47 -8.17 -1.12
C GLN A 324 15.76 -9.68 -1.17
N ASN A 325 16.16 -10.18 -2.34
CA ASN A 325 16.67 -11.54 -2.41
C ASN A 325 17.94 -11.69 -1.57
N ARG A 326 18.29 -12.94 -1.22
CA ARG A 326 19.40 -13.23 -0.31
C ARG A 326 20.73 -12.61 -0.77
N LYS A 327 21.04 -12.67 -2.06
CA LYS A 327 22.30 -12.15 -2.64
C LYS A 327 22.38 -10.62 -2.61
N GLN A 328 21.25 -9.94 -2.78
CA GLN A 328 21.14 -8.49 -2.65
C GLN A 328 21.29 -8.06 -1.19
N TYR A 329 20.57 -8.70 -0.27
CA TYR A 329 20.71 -8.43 1.16
C TYR A 329 22.17 -8.59 1.64
N GLU A 330 22.87 -9.63 1.18
CA GLU A 330 24.28 -9.87 1.52
C GLU A 330 25.26 -8.96 0.79
N GLY A 331 24.81 -8.19 -0.20
CA GLY A 331 25.65 -7.30 -1.01
C GLY A 331 26.56 -8.02 -2.02
N ILE A 332 26.26 -9.27 -2.36
CA ILE A 332 27.05 -10.11 -3.28
C ILE A 332 26.58 -9.96 -4.73
N SER A 333 25.32 -9.54 -4.93
CA SER A 333 24.78 -9.29 -6.27
C SER A 333 25.55 -8.20 -7.03
N SER A 334 25.60 -8.31 -8.36
CA SER A 334 26.29 -7.35 -9.24
C SER A 334 25.30 -6.35 -9.87
N GLY A 335 25.83 -5.27 -10.46
CA GLY A 335 25.03 -4.27 -11.19
C GLY A 335 24.57 -3.06 -10.36
N ALA A 336 24.62 -3.13 -9.02
CA ALA A 336 24.40 -1.99 -8.13
C ALA A 336 25.18 -2.17 -6.82
N VAL A 337 25.13 -1.16 -5.93
CA VAL A 337 25.63 -1.29 -4.55
C VAL A 337 24.52 -1.86 -3.69
N TYR A 338 24.70 -3.12 -3.30
CA TYR A 338 23.75 -3.86 -2.49
C TYR A 338 24.24 -4.03 -1.05
N GLY A 339 23.33 -4.39 -0.17
CA GLY A 339 23.51 -4.49 1.27
C GLY A 339 22.17 -4.36 1.97
N HIS A 340 22.20 -4.08 3.27
CA HIS A 340 21.00 -3.92 4.06
C HIS A 340 21.17 -2.88 5.18
N ILE A 341 20.03 -2.42 5.70
CA ILE A 341 19.98 -1.55 6.87
C ILE A 341 20.41 -2.38 8.09
N ARG A 342 21.29 -1.83 8.93
CA ARG A 342 21.71 -2.50 10.17
C ARG A 342 20.48 -2.92 10.98
N SER A 343 20.52 -4.14 11.54
CA SER A 343 19.42 -4.82 12.25
C SER A 343 18.23 -5.31 11.42
N ALA A 344 18.20 -5.07 10.11
CA ALA A 344 17.15 -5.62 9.27
C ALA A 344 17.20 -7.15 9.25
N ILE A 345 16.03 -7.78 9.19
CA ILE A 345 15.85 -9.21 9.03
C ILE A 345 15.46 -9.46 7.57
N ASN A 346 16.15 -10.35 6.89
CA ASN A 346 15.83 -10.66 5.50
C ASN A 346 14.64 -11.62 5.40
N VAL A 347 13.64 -11.27 4.58
CA VAL A 347 12.51 -12.13 4.19
C VAL A 347 12.34 -12.03 2.65
N PRO A 348 13.15 -12.79 1.89
CA PRO A 348 13.07 -12.84 0.44
C PRO A 348 11.72 -13.30 -0.12
N ALA A 349 11.45 -12.95 -1.37
CA ALA A 349 10.22 -13.33 -2.07
C ALA A 349 10.06 -14.85 -2.21
N GLU A 350 11.15 -15.57 -2.44
CA GLU A 350 11.19 -17.03 -2.54
C GLU A 350 10.77 -17.76 -1.26
N ASP A 351 10.92 -17.11 -0.10
CA ASP A 351 10.50 -17.67 1.19
C ASP A 351 8.99 -17.47 1.44
N VAL A 352 8.34 -16.61 0.65
CA VAL A 352 6.90 -16.29 0.81
C VAL A 352 6.02 -16.82 -0.31
N TYR A 353 6.59 -17.02 -1.50
CA TYR A 353 5.87 -17.45 -2.69
C TYR A 353 6.67 -18.50 -3.47
N ASP A 354 6.02 -19.61 -3.80
CA ASP A 354 6.53 -20.65 -4.67
C ASP A 354 6.24 -20.29 -6.14
N TRP A 355 7.29 -19.88 -6.86
CA TRP A 355 7.22 -19.51 -8.27
C TRP A 355 7.00 -20.70 -9.22
N HIS A 356 7.38 -21.92 -8.81
CA HIS A 356 7.19 -23.13 -9.61
C HIS A 356 5.72 -23.54 -9.59
N ASP A 357 5.14 -23.61 -8.40
CA ASP A 357 3.74 -24.02 -8.22
C ASP A 357 2.75 -22.85 -8.37
N GLN A 358 3.26 -21.61 -8.45
CA GLN A 358 2.50 -20.35 -8.47
C GLN A 358 1.53 -20.25 -7.29
N LYS A 359 2.07 -20.48 -6.08
CA LYS A 359 1.29 -20.51 -4.84
C LYS A 359 2.02 -19.82 -3.72
N TRP A 360 1.25 -19.18 -2.86
CA TRP A 360 1.74 -18.72 -1.57
C TRP A 360 2.05 -19.93 -0.69
N HIS A 361 3.14 -19.84 0.08
CA HIS A 361 3.38 -20.82 1.14
C HIS A 361 2.26 -20.76 2.18
N ASP A 362 2.07 -21.86 2.91
CA ASP A 362 1.01 -21.97 3.91
C ASP A 362 1.17 -20.92 5.02
N GLU A 363 0.06 -20.35 5.50
CA GLU A 363 0.09 -19.28 6.50
C GLU A 363 0.73 -19.74 7.82
N LEU A 364 0.54 -21.00 8.23
CA LEU A 364 1.14 -21.55 9.45
C LEU A 364 2.65 -21.69 9.31
N ASP A 365 3.11 -22.20 8.16
CA ASP A 365 4.53 -22.32 7.85
C ASP A 365 5.20 -20.94 7.78
N LEU A 366 4.55 -19.98 7.14
CA LEU A 366 5.02 -18.60 7.08
C LEU A 366 5.14 -17.98 8.48
N LYS A 367 4.12 -18.13 9.34
CA LYS A 367 4.20 -17.67 10.73
C LYS A 367 5.35 -18.33 11.49
N ALA A 368 5.54 -19.64 11.32
CA ALA A 368 6.64 -20.35 11.95
C ALA A 368 8.01 -19.83 11.47
N GLN A 369 8.16 -19.55 10.17
CA GLN A 369 9.38 -18.96 9.60
C GLN A 369 9.64 -17.53 10.10
N LEU A 370 8.61 -16.69 10.20
CA LEU A 370 8.76 -15.33 10.71
C LEU A 370 9.16 -15.32 12.19
N ARG A 371 8.54 -16.21 13.01
CA ARG A 371 8.91 -16.41 14.42
C ARG A 371 10.34 -16.92 14.58
N SER A 372 10.78 -17.88 13.75
CA SER A 372 12.15 -18.42 13.82
C SER A 372 13.22 -17.37 13.49
N ARG A 373 12.87 -16.38 12.66
CA ARG A 373 13.67 -15.18 12.38
C ARG A 373 13.57 -14.10 13.46
N LYS A 374 12.87 -14.38 14.57
CA LYS A 374 12.71 -13.49 15.74
C LYS A 374 11.87 -12.23 15.48
N LEU A 375 10.96 -12.26 14.51
CA LEU A 375 9.95 -11.20 14.38
C LEU A 375 8.93 -11.33 15.52
N ASN A 376 8.59 -10.20 16.14
CA ASN A 376 7.64 -10.14 17.23
C ASN A 376 6.27 -9.73 16.71
N GLU A 377 5.29 -10.62 16.80
CA GLU A 377 3.90 -10.35 16.35
C GLU A 377 3.26 -9.13 17.01
N ASN A 378 3.70 -8.76 18.22
CA ASN A 378 3.18 -7.61 18.95
C ASN A 378 3.93 -6.30 18.64
N ARG A 379 5.02 -6.36 17.87
CA ARG A 379 5.78 -5.18 17.45
C ARG A 379 5.44 -4.85 16.00
N PRO A 380 5.12 -3.58 15.67
CA PRO A 380 4.89 -3.23 14.28
C PRO A 380 6.15 -3.45 13.43
N VAL A 381 5.95 -3.67 12.14
CA VAL A 381 7.02 -4.02 11.19
C VAL A 381 7.15 -2.93 10.12
N ILE A 382 8.37 -2.47 9.87
CA ILE A 382 8.70 -1.65 8.70
C ILE A 382 9.32 -2.57 7.65
N VAL A 383 8.75 -2.57 6.45
CA VAL A 383 9.20 -3.39 5.32
C VAL A 383 9.86 -2.50 4.28
N TYR A 384 11.00 -2.93 3.75
CA TYR A 384 11.64 -2.30 2.61
C TYR A 384 12.28 -3.36 1.70
N SER A 385 12.71 -2.99 0.50
CA SER A 385 13.43 -3.90 -0.41
C SER A 385 14.34 -3.06 -1.34
N SER A 386 14.54 -3.49 -2.58
CA SER A 386 15.16 -2.71 -3.65
C SER A 386 14.22 -1.67 -4.27
N SER A 387 12.89 -1.89 -4.15
CA SER A 387 11.83 -0.94 -4.49
C SER A 387 10.57 -1.24 -3.69
N ALA A 388 9.67 -0.25 -3.57
CA ALA A 388 8.38 -0.43 -2.91
C ALA A 388 7.51 -1.53 -3.55
N ILE A 389 7.69 -1.79 -4.85
CA ILE A 389 7.01 -2.87 -5.59
C ILE A 389 7.37 -4.22 -4.98
N HIS A 390 8.65 -4.49 -4.73
CA HIS A 390 9.05 -5.76 -4.11
C HIS A 390 8.67 -5.80 -2.62
N SER A 391 8.74 -4.65 -1.94
CA SER A 391 8.29 -4.55 -0.54
C SER A 391 6.82 -4.86 -0.35
N SER A 392 5.95 -4.58 -1.34
CA SER A 392 4.51 -4.83 -1.23
C SER A 392 4.18 -6.31 -1.11
N LEU A 393 4.98 -7.20 -1.71
CA LEU A 393 4.84 -8.64 -1.58
C LEU A 393 5.06 -9.07 -0.13
N THR A 394 6.21 -8.69 0.46
CA THR A 394 6.53 -9.01 1.86
C THR A 394 5.55 -8.34 2.84
N TRP A 395 5.14 -7.10 2.55
CA TRP A 395 4.11 -6.39 3.33
C TRP A 395 2.78 -7.14 3.33
N PHE A 396 2.32 -7.60 2.15
CA PHE A 396 1.11 -8.40 2.03
C PHE A 396 1.21 -9.70 2.83
N THR A 397 2.33 -10.43 2.73
CA THR A 397 2.56 -11.66 3.52
C THR A 397 2.48 -11.40 5.02
N LEU A 398 3.12 -10.35 5.51
CA LEU A 398 3.09 -9.97 6.92
C LEU A 398 1.66 -9.66 7.39
N ARG A 399 0.90 -8.92 6.57
CA ARG A 399 -0.51 -8.62 6.85
C ARG A 399 -1.38 -9.87 6.86
N LYS A 400 -1.17 -10.80 5.93
CA LYS A 400 -1.85 -12.11 5.90
C LYS A 400 -1.55 -12.91 7.17
N CYS A 401 -0.31 -12.85 7.65
CA CYS A 401 0.12 -13.48 8.90
C CYS A 401 -0.32 -12.72 10.17
N GLY A 402 -1.03 -11.60 10.06
CA GLY A 402 -1.55 -10.84 11.20
C GLY A 402 -0.60 -9.80 11.80
N TYR A 403 0.55 -9.54 11.17
CA TYR A 403 1.46 -8.48 11.61
C TYR A 403 0.93 -7.10 11.20
N ASN A 404 1.10 -6.12 12.07
CA ASN A 404 0.91 -4.71 11.71
C ASN A 404 2.15 -4.22 10.98
N SER A 405 2.03 -3.86 9.70
CA SER A 405 3.17 -3.49 8.87
C SER A 405 2.92 -2.28 7.98
N SER A 406 4.00 -1.53 7.73
CA SER A 406 4.07 -0.40 6.81
C SER A 406 5.24 -0.55 5.84
N ILE A 407 5.18 0.10 4.68
CA ILE A 407 6.25 0.07 3.67
C ILE A 407 7.08 1.35 3.75
N TYR A 408 8.39 1.19 3.93
CA TYR A 408 9.35 2.27 3.66
C TYR A 408 9.62 2.35 2.15
N PHE A 409 8.85 3.22 1.48
CA PHE A 409 8.78 3.26 0.02
C PHE A 409 10.08 3.73 -0.66
N GLY A 410 10.89 4.56 0.01
CA GLY A 410 12.21 4.96 -0.48
C GLY A 410 13.23 3.83 -0.48
N SER A 411 13.01 2.82 0.36
CA SER A 411 13.67 1.52 0.31
C SER A 411 15.21 1.61 0.39
N TRP A 412 15.91 0.54 0.01
CA TRP A 412 17.38 0.50 0.01
C TRP A 412 18.02 1.63 -0.81
N PRO A 413 17.53 2.02 -2.01
CA PRO A 413 18.15 3.09 -2.78
C PRO A 413 18.18 4.44 -2.06
N GLU A 414 17.08 4.86 -1.42
CA GLU A 414 17.08 6.10 -0.64
C GLU A 414 17.99 5.98 0.58
N TRP A 415 17.94 4.85 1.30
CA TRP A 415 18.77 4.62 2.48
C TRP A 415 20.26 4.66 2.15
N LEU A 416 20.65 4.01 1.05
CA LEU A 416 22.02 3.96 0.57
C LEU A 416 22.58 5.37 0.32
N ILE A 417 21.76 6.31 -0.14
CA ILE A 417 22.19 7.66 -0.47
C ILE A 417 22.18 8.57 0.77
N ARG A 418 21.12 8.51 1.59
CA ARG A 418 20.87 9.49 2.66
C ARG A 418 21.40 9.08 4.03
N ALA A 419 21.44 7.79 4.35
CA ALA A 419 21.76 7.35 5.70
C ALA A 419 23.28 7.47 6.00
N PRO A 420 23.66 7.63 7.28
CA PRO A 420 25.04 7.48 7.71
C PRO A 420 25.63 6.10 7.39
N GLU A 421 26.92 6.04 7.04
CA GLU A 421 27.61 4.79 6.67
C GLU A 421 27.55 3.72 7.76
N PHE A 422 27.62 4.10 9.04
CA PHE A 422 27.60 3.13 10.14
C PHE A 422 26.25 2.42 10.27
N LEU A 423 25.16 2.92 9.66
CA LEU A 423 23.86 2.24 9.63
C LEU A 423 23.68 1.31 8.41
N LYS A 424 24.67 1.27 7.52
CA LYS A 424 24.65 0.42 6.32
C LYS A 424 25.52 -0.81 6.56
N ILE A 425 25.02 -1.98 6.17
CA ILE A 425 25.81 -3.20 6.09
C ILE A 425 26.04 -3.48 4.61
N ILE A 426 27.23 -3.12 4.14
CA ILE A 426 27.68 -3.35 2.76
C ILE A 426 28.98 -4.16 2.87
N PRO A 427 29.07 -5.35 2.25
CA PRO A 427 30.31 -6.11 2.26
C PRO A 427 31.41 -5.29 1.59
N LYS A 428 32.60 -5.25 2.21
CA LYS A 428 33.78 -4.71 1.53
C LYS A 428 34.05 -5.58 0.31
N LYS A 429 33.96 -5.02 -0.90
CA LYS A 429 34.48 -5.70 -2.09
C LYS A 429 35.96 -5.97 -1.83
N ARG A 430 36.34 -7.26 -1.75
CA ARG A 430 37.74 -7.65 -1.89
C ARG A 430 38.08 -7.34 -3.35
N PHE A 431 38.80 -6.24 -3.55
CA PHE A 431 39.38 -5.88 -4.85
C PHE A 431 40.54 -6.81 -5.17
#